data_AF-A0AAV0X721-F1
#
_entry.id   AF-A0AAV0X721-F1
#
_cell.length_a   1.000
_cell.length_b   1.000
_cell.length_c   1.000
_cell.angle_alpha   90.00
_cell.angle_beta   90.00
_cell.angle_gamma   90.00
#
_symmetry.space_group_name_H-M   'P 1'
#
loop_
_entity.id
_entity.type
_entity.pdbx_description
1 polymer ?
#
loop_
_entity_poly.entity_id
_entity_poly.type
_entity_poly.pdbx_seq_one_letter_code
_entity_poly.pdbx_strand_id
1 'polypeptide(L)'
;MEFNSLTNGEVLKIDNTLTAMGYENNVDLRNKMGWMIDEMGKVSAMAQELRSPITSAELLINSDHVLYMMIEHNTSANFVVVGILKTGWKKLCLYNKAVGSCKETMVYCLLDFYVHESRQHKGYGKYLIDYMLQDMHLRAKNLAIENPTKNLLEFMWKHFQLSKLVNQGNYFIVYEEFFDDAFNERSHNDGGNGTLTSPCTCQPMLGRPETQKHHETSGEIVQGNPSFSELNNYYNPRINFVESQFKAANVIQNAQQDRNPVTRDQIFHQT
;
A
#
# COMPACT_ATOMS: atom_id res chain seq x y z
N MET A 1 -21.97 -10.74 -1.56
CA MET A 1 -22.42 -9.56 -0.79
C MET A 1 -21.38 -8.48 -1.06
N GLU A 2 -21.74 -7.43 -1.79
CA GLU A 2 -20.79 -6.41 -2.23
C GLU A 2 -20.27 -5.61 -1.04
N PHE A 3 -18.96 -5.56 -0.86
CA PHE A 3 -18.30 -4.88 0.26
C PHE A 3 -18.76 -3.40 0.39
N ASN A 4 -18.99 -2.73 -0.74
CA ASN A 4 -19.49 -1.35 -0.81
C ASN A 4 -20.90 -1.16 -0.25
N SER A 5 -21.72 -2.21 -0.23
CA SER A 5 -23.07 -2.12 0.38
C SER A 5 -23.02 -2.11 1.92
N LEU A 6 -21.88 -2.51 2.51
CA LEU A 6 -21.72 -2.65 3.96
C LEU A 6 -20.78 -1.60 4.57
N THR A 7 -19.97 -0.92 3.76
CA THR A 7 -18.99 0.08 4.22
C THR A 7 -19.12 1.38 3.44
N ASN A 8 -19.10 2.53 4.13
CA ASN A 8 -18.90 3.87 3.54
C ASN A 8 -17.45 4.08 3.04
N GLY A 9 -16.88 3.04 2.43
CA GLY A 9 -15.49 2.97 2.01
C GLY A 9 -15.33 3.31 0.54
N GLU A 10 -14.34 4.13 0.22
CA GLU A 10 -13.97 4.50 -1.15
C GLU A 10 -12.47 4.23 -1.35
N VAL A 11 -12.06 3.87 -2.57
CA VAL A 11 -10.66 3.70 -2.94
C VAL A 11 -10.26 4.77 -3.94
N LEU A 12 -9.29 5.59 -3.53
CA LEU A 12 -8.67 6.62 -4.35
C LEU A 12 -7.44 6.02 -5.06
N LYS A 13 -7.42 6.11 -6.38
CA LYS A 13 -6.24 5.77 -7.20
C LYS A 13 -5.38 7.02 -7.39
N ILE A 14 -4.14 6.95 -6.93
CA ILE A 14 -3.19 8.07 -6.91
C ILE A 14 -1.90 7.63 -7.60
N ASP A 15 -1.40 8.46 -8.52
CA ASP A 15 -0.15 8.25 -9.23
C ASP A 15 0.89 9.32 -8.83
N ASN A 16 1.89 9.54 -9.69
CA ASN A 16 2.95 10.53 -9.47
C ASN A 16 2.46 11.99 -9.45
N THR A 17 1.20 12.28 -9.81
CA THR A 17 0.60 13.61 -9.66
C THR A 17 0.29 13.96 -8.20
N LEU A 18 0.23 12.95 -7.31
CA LEU A 18 -0.25 13.03 -5.92
C LEU A 18 -1.69 13.51 -5.78
N THR A 19 -2.52 13.34 -6.81
CA THR A 19 -3.95 13.65 -6.76
C THR A 19 -4.75 12.43 -7.15
N ALA A 20 -6.02 12.38 -6.73
CA ALA A 20 -6.96 11.42 -7.31
C ALA A 20 -7.19 11.80 -8.78
N MET A 21 -7.32 10.78 -9.64
CA MET A 21 -7.61 10.95 -11.08
C MET A 21 -8.73 12.00 -11.31
N GLY A 22 -8.46 13.03 -12.11
CA GLY A 22 -9.38 14.12 -12.44
C GLY A 22 -9.25 15.41 -11.60
N TYR A 23 -8.31 15.46 -10.65
CA TYR A 23 -8.08 16.63 -9.78
C TYR A 23 -6.66 17.21 -9.84
N GLU A 24 -5.96 16.98 -10.95
CA GLU A 24 -4.51 17.21 -11.11
C GLU A 24 -4.09 18.67 -10.90
N ASN A 25 -4.98 19.61 -11.18
CA ASN A 25 -4.70 21.05 -11.07
C ASN A 25 -4.91 21.62 -9.66
N ASN A 26 -5.37 20.82 -8.69
CA ASN A 26 -5.67 21.31 -7.35
C ASN A 26 -4.45 21.19 -6.42
N VAL A 27 -3.66 22.27 -6.33
CA VAL A 27 -2.41 22.31 -5.54
C VAL A 27 -2.64 22.06 -4.05
N ASP A 28 -3.72 22.60 -3.48
CA ASP A 28 -4.04 22.41 -2.06
C ASP A 28 -4.39 20.96 -1.75
N LEU A 29 -5.16 20.32 -2.64
CA LEU A 29 -5.47 18.90 -2.54
C LEU A 29 -4.19 18.07 -2.65
N ARG A 30 -3.33 18.38 -3.64
CA ARG A 30 -2.06 17.70 -3.85
C ARG A 30 -1.18 17.69 -2.59
N ASN A 31 -1.05 18.83 -1.92
CA ASN A 31 -0.25 18.93 -0.70
C ASN A 31 -0.84 18.13 0.46
N LYS A 32 -2.18 18.15 0.62
CA LYS A 32 -2.87 17.36 1.64
C LYS A 32 -2.74 15.85 1.38
N MET A 33 -2.89 15.44 0.12
CA MET A 33 -2.71 14.04 -0.29
C MET A 33 -1.28 13.57 -0.07
N GLY A 34 -0.29 14.39 -0.43
CA GLY A 34 1.13 14.10 -0.16
C GLY A 34 1.38 13.84 1.34
N TRP A 35 0.87 14.72 2.20
CA TRP A 35 0.97 14.52 3.65
C TRP A 35 0.30 13.22 4.13
N MET A 36 -0.89 12.89 3.62
CA MET A 36 -1.57 11.63 3.96
C MET A 36 -0.76 10.39 3.53
N ILE A 37 -0.13 10.45 2.35
CA ILE A 37 0.73 9.37 1.85
C ILE A 37 1.94 9.19 2.75
N ASP A 38 2.58 10.29 3.16
CA ASP A 38 3.75 10.24 4.05
C ASP A 38 3.41 9.64 5.41
N GLU A 39 2.28 10.04 6.01
CA GLU A 39 1.84 9.46 7.29
C GLU A 39 1.51 7.97 7.15
N MET A 40 0.74 7.59 6.14
CA MET A 40 0.43 6.17 5.91
C MET A 40 1.67 5.33 5.62
N GLY A 41 2.65 5.89 4.89
CA GLY A 41 3.92 5.25 4.62
C GLY A 41 4.77 5.03 5.86
N LYS A 42 4.79 6.00 6.79
CA LYS A 42 5.45 5.84 8.10
C LYS A 42 4.82 4.73 8.92
N VAL A 43 3.51 4.73 9.06
CA VAL A 43 2.81 3.71 9.85
C VAL A 43 2.95 2.33 9.19
N SER A 44 2.89 2.24 7.86
CA SER A 44 3.18 1.00 7.12
C SER A 44 4.57 0.45 7.43
N ALA A 45 5.60 1.30 7.43
CA ALA A 45 6.96 0.89 7.77
C ALA A 45 7.11 0.45 9.23
N MET A 46 6.44 1.12 10.16
CA MET A 46 6.44 0.70 11.57
C MET A 46 5.80 -0.68 11.75
N ALA A 47 4.66 -0.93 11.11
CA ALA A 47 3.95 -2.21 11.17
C ALA A 47 4.75 -3.37 10.52
N GLN A 48 5.63 -3.05 9.57
CA GLN A 48 6.51 -3.99 8.89
C GLN A 48 7.93 -4.04 9.48
N GLU A 49 8.18 -3.32 10.58
CA GLU A 49 9.49 -3.22 11.25
C GLU A 49 10.64 -2.75 10.31
N LEU A 50 10.31 -1.89 9.36
CA LEU A 50 11.28 -1.31 8.43
C LEU A 50 12.02 -0.13 9.06
N ARG A 51 13.28 0.07 8.66
CA ARG A 51 14.12 1.19 9.14
C ARG A 51 13.64 2.56 8.65
N SER A 52 13.00 2.60 7.48
CA SER A 52 12.48 3.81 6.85
C SER A 52 11.24 3.49 6.02
N PRO A 53 10.34 4.46 5.81
CA PRO A 53 9.22 4.34 4.88
C PRO A 53 9.68 3.95 3.47
N ILE A 54 9.06 2.92 2.89
CA ILE A 54 9.23 2.57 1.47
C ILE A 54 8.17 3.22 0.58
N THR A 55 7.22 3.94 1.19
CA THR A 55 6.15 4.69 0.54
C THR A 55 6.15 6.10 1.12
N SER A 56 6.23 7.09 0.25
CA SER A 56 6.13 8.52 0.58
C SER A 56 5.69 9.28 -0.67
N ALA A 57 5.23 10.51 -0.50
CA ALA A 57 4.90 11.41 -1.60
C ALA A 57 6.10 11.65 -2.52
N GLU A 58 7.29 11.85 -1.93
CA GLU A 58 8.54 12.02 -2.68
C GLU A 58 8.88 10.77 -3.51
N LEU A 59 8.78 9.57 -2.93
CA LEU A 59 9.04 8.32 -3.65
C LEU A 59 8.01 8.10 -4.76
N LEU A 60 6.74 8.46 -4.53
CA LEU A 60 5.68 8.28 -5.51
C LEU A 60 5.85 9.20 -6.72
N ILE A 61 6.15 10.49 -6.52
CA ILE A 61 6.43 11.47 -7.60
C ILE A 61 7.54 10.97 -8.52
N ASN A 62 8.58 10.35 -7.95
CA ASN A 62 9.76 9.90 -8.67
C ASN A 62 9.64 8.47 -9.20
N SER A 63 8.41 7.96 -9.38
CA SER A 63 8.16 6.60 -9.84
C SER A 63 6.94 6.52 -10.76
N ASP A 64 6.81 5.41 -11.49
CA ASP A 64 5.59 5.05 -12.22
C ASP A 64 4.67 4.14 -11.37
N HIS A 65 4.82 4.19 -10.04
CA HIS A 65 3.98 3.42 -9.14
C HIS A 65 2.59 4.04 -9.01
N VAL A 66 1.63 3.18 -8.67
CA VAL A 66 0.25 3.57 -8.35
C VAL A 66 -0.01 3.21 -6.89
N LEU A 67 -0.64 4.13 -6.16
CA LEU A 67 -1.10 3.95 -4.80
C LEU A 67 -2.62 3.93 -4.77
N TYR A 68 -3.19 2.81 -4.34
CA TYR A 68 -4.60 2.69 -3.99
C TYR A 68 -4.75 3.01 -2.51
N MET A 69 -5.37 4.14 -2.20
CA MET A 69 -5.62 4.59 -0.84
C MET A 69 -7.10 4.39 -0.50
N MET A 70 -7.38 3.62 0.54
CA MET A 70 -8.75 3.43 1.01
C MET A 70 -9.11 4.48 2.05
N ILE A 71 -10.24 5.15 1.86
CA ILE A 71 -10.85 6.06 2.83
C ILE A 71 -12.19 5.52 3.32
N GLU A 72 -12.59 5.92 4.52
CA GLU A 72 -13.90 5.64 5.11
C GLU A 72 -14.53 6.95 5.58
N HIS A 73 -15.76 7.23 5.11
CA HIS A 73 -16.48 8.44 5.51
C HIS A 73 -17.15 8.27 6.88
N ASN A 74 -16.74 9.11 7.84
CA ASN A 74 -17.40 9.19 9.15
C ASN A 74 -18.65 10.08 9.10
N THR A 75 -18.60 11.13 8.29
CA THR A 75 -19.71 12.08 8.02
C THR A 75 -19.59 12.55 6.57
N SER A 76 -20.55 13.33 6.05
CA SER A 76 -20.46 13.89 4.69
C SER A 76 -19.23 14.78 4.46
N ALA A 77 -18.66 15.37 5.52
CA ALA A 77 -17.51 16.29 5.41
C ALA A 77 -16.18 15.68 5.84
N ASN A 78 -16.17 14.55 6.56
CA ASN A 78 -14.96 13.98 7.17
C ASN A 78 -14.79 12.51 6.80
N PHE A 79 -13.55 12.14 6.48
CA PHE A 79 -13.13 10.77 6.23
C PHE A 79 -11.88 10.44 7.05
N VAL A 80 -11.59 9.15 7.15
CA VAL A 80 -10.34 8.61 7.69
C VAL A 80 -9.67 7.72 6.65
N VAL A 81 -8.35 7.73 6.60
CA VAL A 81 -7.60 6.80 5.75
C VAL A 81 -7.52 5.46 6.48
N VAL A 82 -7.94 4.39 5.80
CA VAL A 82 -8.05 3.04 6.35
C VAL A 82 -6.83 2.19 6.01
N GLY A 83 -6.29 2.36 4.81
CA GLY A 83 -5.19 1.53 4.32
C GLY A 83 -4.66 2.01 2.98
N ILE A 84 -3.52 1.45 2.60
CA ILE A 84 -2.82 1.72 1.34
C ILE A 84 -2.38 0.41 0.69
N LEU A 85 -2.36 0.41 -0.63
CA LEU A 85 -1.80 -0.64 -1.47
C LEU A 85 -1.01 0.03 -2.59
N LYS A 86 0.32 -0.12 -2.57
CA LYS A 86 1.23 0.40 -3.60
C LYS A 86 1.61 -0.71 -4.56
N THR A 87 1.50 -0.42 -5.85
CA THR A 87 1.79 -1.36 -6.93
C THR A 87 2.54 -0.68 -8.07
N GLY A 88 3.16 -1.46 -8.94
CA GLY A 88 3.82 -0.91 -10.13
C GLY A 88 4.38 -2.00 -11.03
N TRP A 89 4.65 -1.65 -12.29
CA TRP A 89 5.31 -2.55 -13.21
C TRP A 89 6.83 -2.57 -12.94
N LYS A 90 7.44 -3.77 -12.88
CA LYS A 90 8.89 -3.94 -12.82
C LYS A 90 9.36 -4.95 -13.86
N LYS A 91 10.52 -4.69 -14.45
CA LYS A 91 11.21 -5.64 -15.33
C LYS A 91 12.05 -6.58 -14.47
N LEU A 92 11.70 -7.87 -14.43
CA LEU A 92 12.33 -8.88 -13.59
C LEU A 92 12.83 -10.05 -14.42
N CYS A 93 14.00 -10.62 -14.09
CA CYS A 93 14.38 -11.95 -14.57
C CYS A 93 13.73 -13.00 -13.66
N LEU A 94 12.73 -13.70 -14.18
CA LEU A 94 12.01 -14.74 -13.45
C LEU A 94 12.54 -16.12 -13.82
N TYR A 95 12.95 -16.88 -12.81
CA TYR A 95 13.35 -18.26 -12.90
C TYR A 95 12.12 -19.19 -12.82
N ASN A 96 11.91 -19.95 -13.89
CA ASN A 96 10.89 -20.98 -13.97
C ASN A 96 11.52 -22.35 -13.66
N LYS A 97 11.18 -22.94 -12.52
CA LYS A 97 11.69 -24.26 -12.08
C LYS A 97 11.30 -25.40 -13.02
N ALA A 98 10.09 -25.36 -13.61
CA ALA A 98 9.61 -26.42 -14.48
C ALA A 98 10.38 -26.48 -15.80
N VAL A 99 10.79 -25.33 -16.32
CA VAL A 99 11.56 -25.21 -17.58
C VAL A 99 13.08 -25.19 -17.31
N GLY A 100 13.49 -24.81 -16.10
CA GLY A 100 14.90 -24.69 -15.70
C GLY A 100 15.62 -23.47 -16.27
N SER A 101 14.90 -22.41 -16.63
CA SER A 101 15.47 -21.20 -17.26
C SER A 101 14.97 -19.90 -16.63
N CYS A 102 15.75 -18.81 -16.80
CA CYS A 102 15.34 -17.46 -16.45
C CYS A 102 14.83 -16.71 -17.70
N LYS A 103 13.76 -15.95 -17.54
CA LYS A 103 13.22 -15.08 -18.60
C LYS A 103 13.00 -13.68 -18.04
N GLU A 104 13.56 -12.69 -18.73
CA GLU A 104 13.25 -11.29 -18.46
C GLU A 104 11.81 -10.97 -18.90
N THR A 105 11.01 -10.49 -17.95
CA THR A 105 9.56 -10.28 -18.13
C THR A 105 9.14 -8.99 -17.42
N MET A 106 8.19 -8.26 -18.02
CA MET A 106 7.54 -7.15 -17.32
C MET A 106 6.42 -7.70 -16.44
N VAL A 107 6.45 -7.40 -15.14
CA VAL A 107 5.57 -8.00 -14.15
C VAL A 107 4.89 -6.92 -13.32
N TYR A 108 3.61 -7.11 -12.99
CA TYR A 108 2.91 -6.22 -12.07
C TYR A 108 3.19 -6.64 -10.64
N CYS A 109 3.71 -5.70 -9.85
CA CYS A 109 4.23 -5.98 -8.53
C CYS A 109 3.38 -5.34 -7.44
N LEU A 110 3.15 -6.07 -6.36
CA LEU A 110 2.72 -5.55 -5.06
C LEU A 110 3.96 -5.14 -4.28
N LEU A 111 4.07 -3.84 -3.98
CA LEU A 111 5.28 -3.19 -3.48
C LEU A 111 5.17 -2.74 -2.02
N ASP A 112 3.98 -2.38 -1.58
CA ASP A 112 3.68 -2.06 -0.18
C ASP A 112 2.19 -2.30 0.08
N PHE A 113 1.83 -2.81 1.24
CA PHE A 113 0.44 -3.08 1.61
C PHE A 113 0.24 -2.97 3.11
N TYR A 114 -0.69 -2.09 3.49
CA TYR A 114 -0.98 -1.83 4.88
C TYR A 114 -2.46 -1.47 5.09
N VAL A 115 -3.04 -2.01 6.14
CA VAL A 115 -4.37 -1.64 6.64
C VAL A 115 -4.21 -1.35 8.12
N HIS A 116 -4.74 -0.22 8.57
CA HIS A 116 -4.65 0.21 9.96
C HIS A 116 -5.19 -0.86 10.91
N GLU A 117 -4.51 -1.09 12.04
CA GLU A 117 -4.73 -2.24 12.93
C GLU A 117 -6.18 -2.30 13.43
N SER A 118 -6.78 -1.14 13.73
CA SER A 118 -8.19 -1.02 14.17
C SER A 118 -9.23 -1.41 13.10
N ARG A 119 -8.78 -1.56 11.85
CA ARG A 119 -9.58 -1.91 10.67
C ARG A 119 -9.18 -3.27 10.08
N GLN A 120 -8.12 -3.92 10.54
CA GLN A 120 -7.75 -5.26 10.08
C GLN A 120 -8.86 -6.30 10.39
N HIS A 121 -8.84 -7.42 9.65
CA HIS A 121 -9.80 -8.53 9.78
C HIS A 121 -11.27 -8.20 9.48
N LYS A 122 -11.57 -7.00 8.98
CA LYS A 122 -12.92 -6.57 8.55
C LYS A 122 -13.16 -6.65 7.04
N GLY A 123 -12.19 -7.16 6.29
CA GLY A 123 -12.29 -7.35 4.83
C GLY A 123 -11.70 -6.23 3.97
N TYR A 124 -11.33 -5.07 4.54
CA TYR A 124 -10.74 -3.94 3.79
C TYR A 124 -9.51 -4.32 2.96
N GLY A 125 -8.63 -5.16 3.52
CA GLY A 125 -7.45 -5.61 2.80
C GLY A 125 -7.78 -6.42 1.54
N LYS A 126 -8.82 -7.26 1.61
CA LYS A 126 -9.28 -8.03 0.44
C LYS A 126 -9.89 -7.11 -0.59
N TYR A 127 -10.72 -6.18 -0.12
CA TYR A 127 -11.35 -5.20 -0.99
C TYR A 127 -10.33 -4.34 -1.75
N LEU A 128 -9.28 -3.85 -1.08
CA LEU A 128 -8.20 -3.10 -1.73
C LEU A 128 -7.52 -3.89 -2.86
N ILE A 129 -7.16 -5.15 -2.60
CA ILE A 129 -6.50 -5.99 -3.60
C ILE A 129 -7.48 -6.37 -4.73
N ASP A 130 -8.73 -6.73 -4.42
CA ASP A 130 -9.75 -7.00 -5.43
C ASP A 130 -9.97 -5.79 -6.36
N TYR A 131 -10.05 -4.58 -5.78
CA TYR A 131 -10.22 -3.34 -6.53
C TYR A 131 -9.05 -3.11 -7.49
N MET A 132 -7.81 -3.23 -6.99
CA MET A 132 -6.60 -3.11 -7.81
C MET A 132 -6.54 -4.16 -8.92
N LEU A 133 -6.90 -5.42 -8.62
CA LEU A 133 -6.92 -6.49 -9.62
C LEU A 133 -7.95 -6.23 -10.71
N GLN A 134 -9.12 -5.70 -10.34
CA GLN A 134 -10.16 -5.31 -11.30
C GLN A 134 -9.71 -4.15 -12.19
N ASP A 135 -9.15 -3.09 -11.60
CA ASP A 135 -8.62 -1.93 -12.33
C ASP A 135 -7.51 -2.32 -13.33
N MET A 136 -6.63 -3.23 -12.92
CA MET A 136 -5.52 -3.70 -13.76
C MET A 136 -5.87 -4.87 -14.68
N HIS A 137 -7.09 -5.41 -14.60
CA HIS A 137 -7.54 -6.62 -15.31
C HIS A 137 -6.62 -7.83 -15.10
N LEU A 138 -6.19 -8.04 -13.85
CA LEU A 138 -5.29 -9.11 -13.44
C LEU A 138 -5.98 -10.12 -12.52
N ARG A 139 -5.40 -11.32 -12.42
CA ARG A 139 -5.69 -12.25 -11.32
C ARG A 139 -4.58 -12.17 -10.29
N ALA A 140 -4.89 -12.49 -9.03
CA ALA A 140 -3.91 -12.47 -7.94
C ALA A 140 -2.66 -13.32 -8.23
N LYS A 141 -2.82 -14.44 -8.95
CA LYS A 141 -1.69 -15.29 -9.38
C LYS A 141 -0.71 -14.62 -10.35
N ASN A 142 -1.12 -13.52 -11.01
CA ASN A 142 -0.29 -12.76 -11.94
C ASN A 142 0.56 -11.68 -11.24
N LEU A 143 0.50 -11.58 -9.91
CA LEU A 143 1.29 -10.63 -9.14
C LEU A 143 2.66 -11.22 -8.79
N ALA A 144 3.70 -10.37 -8.86
CA ALA A 144 4.91 -10.55 -8.07
C ALA A 144 4.80 -9.75 -6.77
N ILE A 145 5.32 -10.27 -5.66
CA ILE A 145 5.28 -9.59 -4.37
C ILE A 145 6.71 -9.29 -3.93
N GLU A 146 7.02 -8.02 -3.70
CA GLU A 146 8.31 -7.55 -3.19
C GLU A 146 8.35 -7.65 -1.67
N ASN A 147 9.40 -8.26 -1.12
CA ASN A 147 9.68 -8.43 0.30
C ASN A 147 8.43 -8.80 1.14
N PRO A 148 7.71 -9.88 0.79
CA PRO A 148 6.46 -10.21 1.46
C PRO A 148 6.68 -10.52 2.94
N THR A 149 5.86 -9.89 3.80
CA THR A 149 5.76 -10.28 5.20
C THR A 149 5.02 -11.62 5.33
N LYS A 150 5.23 -12.33 6.44
CA LYS A 150 4.50 -13.57 6.74
C LYS A 150 2.99 -13.35 6.73
N ASN A 151 2.54 -12.24 7.31
CA ASN A 151 1.13 -11.88 7.37
C ASN A 151 0.53 -11.68 5.97
N LEU A 152 1.26 -11.05 5.05
CA LEU A 152 0.82 -10.91 3.66
C LEU A 152 0.72 -12.27 2.96
N LEU A 153 1.69 -13.17 3.15
CA LEU A 153 1.61 -14.51 2.55
C LEU A 153 0.42 -15.32 3.08
N GLU A 154 0.17 -15.30 4.39
CA GLU A 154 -1.00 -15.93 5.01
C GLU A 154 -2.30 -15.33 4.50
N PHE A 155 -2.34 -14.01 4.33
CA PHE A 155 -3.46 -13.29 3.76
C PHE A 155 -3.75 -13.72 2.32
N MET A 156 -2.71 -13.80 1.47
CA MET A 156 -2.85 -14.22 0.07
C MET A 156 -3.35 -15.65 -0.06
N TRP A 157 -2.84 -16.57 0.78
CA TRP A 157 -3.33 -17.94 0.84
C TRP A 157 -4.81 -18.00 1.22
N LYS A 158 -5.19 -17.31 2.30
CA LYS A 158 -6.57 -17.32 2.82
C LYS A 158 -7.59 -16.76 1.82
N HIS A 159 -7.26 -15.66 1.16
CA HIS A 159 -8.23 -14.90 0.36
C HIS A 159 -8.19 -15.20 -1.14
N PHE A 160 -7.05 -15.66 -1.66
CA PHE A 160 -6.87 -15.94 -3.09
C PHE A 160 -6.48 -17.39 -3.38
N GLN A 161 -6.37 -18.24 -2.35
CA GLN A 161 -6.05 -19.68 -2.48
C GLN A 161 -4.68 -19.92 -3.14
N LEU A 162 -3.75 -18.97 -2.98
CA LEU A 162 -2.41 -19.04 -3.56
C LEU A 162 -1.41 -19.56 -2.51
N SER A 163 -1.00 -20.82 -2.63
CA SER A 163 -0.11 -21.48 -1.66
C SER A 163 1.26 -21.85 -2.22
N LYS A 164 1.40 -22.00 -3.54
CA LYS A 164 2.62 -22.52 -4.16
C LYS A 164 3.58 -21.38 -4.50
N LEU A 165 4.43 -21.04 -3.54
CA LEU A 165 5.37 -19.93 -3.65
C LEU A 165 6.64 -20.34 -4.38
N VAL A 166 7.10 -19.50 -5.29
CA VAL A 166 8.41 -19.60 -5.94
C VAL A 166 9.24 -18.38 -5.57
N ASN A 167 10.14 -18.56 -4.61
CA ASN A 167 11.16 -17.56 -4.29
C ASN A 167 12.13 -17.44 -5.48
N GLN A 168 12.29 -16.23 -5.99
CA GLN A 168 13.09 -15.94 -7.19
C GLN A 168 14.59 -15.74 -6.88
N GLY A 169 15.01 -15.93 -5.63
CA GLY A 169 16.40 -15.73 -5.18
C GLY A 169 16.78 -14.25 -5.04
N ASN A 170 15.85 -13.35 -5.37
CA ASN A 170 15.91 -11.92 -5.09
C ASN A 170 14.84 -11.57 -4.03
N TYR A 171 14.58 -10.28 -3.86
CA TYR A 171 13.55 -9.76 -2.95
C TYR A 171 12.10 -10.02 -3.42
N PHE A 172 11.87 -10.84 -4.45
CA PHE A 172 10.54 -11.12 -4.99
C PHE A 172 10.12 -12.58 -4.82
N ILE A 173 8.82 -12.73 -4.59
CA ILE A 173 8.12 -14.02 -4.67
C ILE A 173 7.04 -13.93 -5.74
N VAL A 174 6.91 -15.00 -6.52
CA VAL A 174 5.79 -15.24 -7.44
C VAL A 174 5.10 -16.55 -7.06
N TYR A 175 3.92 -16.79 -7.60
CA TYR A 175 3.22 -18.07 -7.45
C TYR A 175 3.54 -19.01 -8.61
N GLU A 176 3.46 -20.33 -8.41
CA GLU A 176 3.69 -21.29 -9.51
C GLU A 176 2.74 -21.04 -10.67
N GLU A 177 1.47 -20.72 -10.39
CA GLU A 177 0.44 -20.46 -11.40
C GLU A 177 0.67 -19.15 -12.18
N PHE A 178 1.65 -18.33 -11.78
CA PHE A 178 2.11 -17.17 -12.55
C PHE A 178 2.61 -17.59 -13.93
N PHE A 179 3.31 -18.73 -13.99
CA PHE A 179 3.94 -19.23 -15.21
C PHE A 179 2.94 -19.81 -16.21
N ASP A 180 1.73 -20.16 -15.77
CA ASP A 180 0.67 -20.70 -16.63
C ASP A 180 0.18 -19.68 -17.67
N ASP A 181 0.22 -18.39 -17.37
CA ASP A 181 -0.27 -17.36 -18.31
C ASP A 181 0.90 -16.62 -18.97
N ALA A 182 1.91 -16.22 -18.19
CA ALA A 182 2.99 -15.34 -18.64
C ALA A 182 3.97 -16.00 -19.64
N PHE A 183 3.93 -17.33 -19.77
CA PHE A 183 4.83 -18.10 -20.64
C PHE A 183 4.11 -18.82 -21.78
N ASN A 184 2.77 -18.89 -21.75
CA ASN A 184 1.99 -19.57 -22.80
C ASN A 184 1.72 -18.71 -24.05
N GLU A 185 2.01 -17.41 -24.03
CA GLU A 185 1.80 -16.52 -25.19
C GLU A 185 2.79 -16.69 -26.37
N ARG A 186 3.61 -17.76 -26.43
CA ARG A 186 4.52 -18.00 -27.58
C ARG A 186 4.64 -19.46 -28.03
N SER A 187 3.58 -20.26 -27.95
CA SER A 187 3.59 -21.64 -28.49
C SER A 187 2.64 -21.88 -29.66
N HIS A 188 1.90 -20.88 -30.11
CA HIS A 188 1.15 -20.95 -31.37
C HIS A 188 1.67 -19.88 -32.33
N ASN A 189 2.30 -20.34 -33.41
CA ASN A 189 3.00 -19.59 -34.48
C ASN A 189 4.45 -19.19 -34.16
N ASP A 190 5.39 -20.13 -34.27
CA ASP A 190 6.35 -20.06 -35.38
C ASP A 190 7.13 -21.38 -35.52
N GLY A 191 7.09 -21.96 -36.71
CA GLY A 191 7.98 -23.04 -37.10
C GLY A 191 9.22 -22.43 -37.75
N GLY A 192 10.35 -22.39 -37.05
CA GLY A 192 11.60 -21.99 -37.70
C GLY A 192 12.69 -21.46 -36.78
N ASN A 193 13.75 -22.27 -36.66
CA ASN A 193 15.13 -21.93 -36.30
C ASN A 193 15.48 -21.46 -34.87
N GLY A 194 16.44 -22.21 -34.30
CA GLY A 194 16.94 -22.07 -32.94
C GLY A 194 17.56 -20.70 -32.65
N THR A 195 17.27 -20.21 -31.46
CA THR A 195 17.97 -19.09 -30.84
C THR A 195 18.54 -19.54 -29.51
N LEU A 196 19.83 -19.28 -29.31
CA LEU A 196 20.61 -19.70 -28.15
C LEU A 196 19.96 -19.26 -26.84
N THR A 197 19.52 -20.22 -26.05
CA THR A 197 19.19 -20.03 -24.63
C THR A 197 20.49 -19.86 -23.86
N SER A 198 20.79 -18.64 -23.41
CA SER A 198 21.89 -18.41 -22.47
C SER A 198 21.50 -19.02 -21.10
N PRO A 199 22.32 -19.89 -20.51
CA PRO A 199 22.06 -20.38 -19.16
C PRO A 199 22.37 -19.26 -18.16
N CYS A 200 21.33 -18.54 -17.72
CA CYS A 200 21.47 -17.60 -16.61
C CYS A 200 21.57 -18.38 -15.30
N THR A 201 22.68 -18.18 -14.59
CA THR A 201 22.99 -18.78 -13.28
C THR A 201 22.14 -18.14 -12.17
N CYS A 202 20.83 -18.35 -12.19
CA CYS A 202 19.92 -17.96 -11.11
C CYS A 202 19.42 -19.24 -10.42
N GLN A 203 20.31 -19.93 -9.70
CA GLN A 203 19.90 -21.03 -8.82
C GLN A 203 19.41 -20.47 -7.47
N PRO A 204 18.36 -21.05 -6.86
CA PRO A 204 18.00 -20.74 -5.47
C PRO A 204 19.15 -21.18 -4.57
N MET A 205 19.86 -20.23 -3.96
CA MET A 205 21.03 -20.50 -3.13
C MET A 205 20.63 -21.27 -1.86
N LEU A 206 20.86 -22.58 -1.83
CA LEU A 206 20.95 -23.36 -0.58
C LEU A 206 22.43 -23.45 -0.15
N GLY A 207 22.81 -22.67 0.87
CA GLY A 207 23.86 -23.00 1.84
C GLY A 207 25.36 -22.72 1.52
N ARG A 208 25.89 -21.64 2.15
CA ARG A 208 27.28 -21.35 2.63
C ARG A 208 28.44 -21.15 1.62
N PRO A 209 29.58 -20.52 2.04
CA PRO A 209 29.83 -19.42 2.99
C PRO A 209 30.51 -18.19 2.34
N GLU A 210 30.54 -17.06 3.05
CA GLU A 210 31.06 -15.75 2.65
C GLU A 210 32.48 -15.78 2.04
N THR A 211 32.69 -15.10 0.90
CA THR A 211 33.72 -14.05 0.78
C THR A 211 33.66 -13.25 -0.55
N GLN A 212 34.00 -11.97 -0.40
CA GLN A 212 34.56 -11.00 -1.37
C GLN A 212 33.65 -10.24 -2.36
N LYS A 213 33.18 -9.10 -1.84
CA LYS A 213 33.12 -7.73 -2.40
C LYS A 213 33.45 -7.54 -3.88
N HIS A 214 32.47 -7.03 -4.63
CA HIS A 214 32.68 -6.04 -5.67
C HIS A 214 31.68 -4.89 -5.50
N HIS A 215 32.23 -3.68 -5.49
CA HIS A 215 31.55 -2.39 -5.43
C HIS A 215 30.77 -2.14 -6.72
N GLU A 216 29.50 -1.73 -6.63
CA GLU A 216 28.94 -0.67 -7.47
C GLU A 216 28.00 0.22 -6.64
N THR A 217 28.05 1.51 -6.98
CA THR A 217 27.73 2.69 -6.19
C THR A 217 26.25 2.87 -5.91
N SER A 218 25.86 2.81 -4.63
CA SER A 218 24.63 3.44 -4.13
C SER A 218 25.01 4.79 -3.53
N GLY A 219 24.25 5.83 -3.89
CA GLY A 219 24.50 7.23 -3.55
C GLY A 219 24.80 7.45 -2.06
N GLU A 220 25.84 8.25 -1.85
CA GLU A 220 26.36 8.70 -0.57
C GLU A 220 25.34 9.62 0.13
N ILE A 221 24.95 9.25 1.35
CA ILE A 221 24.12 10.06 2.23
C ILE A 221 25.02 11.09 2.91
N VAL A 222 24.81 12.37 2.61
CA VAL A 222 25.34 13.47 3.41
C VAL A 222 24.70 13.40 4.80
N GLN A 223 25.57 13.30 5.80
CA GLN A 223 25.25 13.27 7.23
C GLN A 223 24.54 14.54 7.69
N GLY A 224 23.55 14.34 8.57
CA GLY A 224 23.08 15.37 9.48
C GLY A 224 21.60 15.23 9.82
N ASN A 225 21.20 14.14 10.49
CA ASN A 225 19.90 14.09 11.19
C ASN A 225 20.04 13.26 12.48
N PRO A 226 19.28 13.60 13.54
CA PRO A 226 19.60 13.21 14.90
C PRO A 226 19.36 11.72 15.17
N SER A 227 20.04 11.21 16.18
CA SER A 227 19.92 9.83 16.67
C SER A 227 18.47 9.47 17.00
N PHE A 228 18.07 8.24 16.65
CA PHE A 228 16.75 7.64 16.89
C PHE A 228 16.30 7.69 18.37
N SER A 229 17.22 7.90 19.32
CA SER A 229 16.93 8.12 20.74
C SER A 229 16.17 9.42 21.04
N GLU A 230 16.17 10.42 20.15
CA GLU A 230 15.48 11.70 20.36
C GLU A 230 14.05 11.74 19.80
N LEU A 231 13.69 10.87 18.84
CA LEU A 231 12.32 10.78 18.30
C LEU A 231 11.35 10.05 19.25
N ASN A 232 11.87 9.21 20.14
CA ASN A 232 11.05 8.47 21.13
C ASN A 232 10.42 9.38 22.20
N ASN A 233 10.90 10.62 22.35
CA ASN A 233 10.33 11.59 23.29
C ASN A 233 9.15 12.39 22.71
N TYR A 234 8.80 12.18 21.43
CA TYR A 234 7.63 12.82 20.80
C TYR A 234 6.51 11.84 20.40
N TYR A 235 6.68 10.54 20.65
CA TYR A 235 5.63 9.56 20.49
C TYR A 235 4.90 9.33 21.83
N ASN A 236 3.87 10.14 22.07
CA ASN A 236 2.96 9.98 23.20
C ASN A 236 1.72 9.19 22.73
N PRO A 237 1.44 7.97 23.21
CA PRO A 237 0.31 7.14 22.74
C PRO A 237 -1.08 7.66 23.16
N ARG A 238 -1.21 8.94 23.50
CA ARG A 238 -2.44 9.58 24.00
C ARG A 238 -2.55 11.04 23.57
N ILE A 239 -2.60 11.30 22.27
CA ILE A 239 -3.14 12.57 21.77
C ILE A 239 -4.48 12.30 21.11
N ASN A 240 -5.53 12.56 21.89
CA ASN A 240 -6.91 12.68 21.48
C ASN A 240 -7.02 13.66 20.30
N PHE A 241 -7.23 13.17 19.08
CA PHE A 241 -7.61 14.00 17.93
C PHE A 241 -9.13 14.34 17.93
N VAL A 242 -9.80 14.17 19.07
CA VAL A 242 -11.21 14.51 19.28
C VAL A 242 -11.40 15.11 20.68
N GLU A 243 -10.73 16.23 21.00
CA GLU A 243 -11.07 16.95 22.25
C GLU A 243 -10.69 18.44 22.34
N SER A 244 -10.50 19.15 21.22
CA SER A 244 -10.30 20.61 21.28
C SER A 244 -11.03 21.36 20.18
N GLN A 245 -12.36 21.15 20.05
CA GLN A 245 -13.22 22.30 19.72
C GLN A 245 -14.73 22.23 19.96
N PHE A 246 -15.33 21.17 20.53
CA PHE A 246 -16.77 21.23 20.87
C PHE A 246 -17.13 20.44 22.14
N LYS A 247 -16.57 20.81 23.30
CA LYS A 247 -17.16 20.46 24.62
C LYS A 247 -16.61 21.24 25.83
N ALA A 248 -16.29 22.53 25.64
CA ALA A 248 -16.58 23.52 26.68
C ALA A 248 -18.07 23.93 26.69
N ALA A 249 -18.90 23.20 25.94
CA ALA A 249 -20.33 23.10 26.13
C ALA A 249 -20.64 21.71 26.74
N ASN A 250 -20.89 21.70 28.05
CA ASN A 250 -21.75 20.75 28.78
C ASN A 250 -21.17 19.42 29.26
N VAL A 251 -20.53 19.44 30.44
CA VAL A 251 -20.81 18.54 31.57
C VAL A 251 -20.55 19.39 32.82
N ILE A 252 -21.55 19.89 33.54
CA ILE A 252 -22.30 19.16 34.57
C ILE A 252 -23.77 19.60 34.50
N GLN A 253 -24.64 18.65 34.19
CA GLN A 253 -26.05 18.73 34.56
C GLN A 253 -26.19 18.69 36.09
N ASN A 254 -27.17 19.46 36.58
CA ASN A 254 -27.91 19.30 37.84
C ASN A 254 -27.35 19.98 39.09
N ALA A 255 -27.73 21.25 39.27
CA ALA A 255 -28.28 21.71 40.55
C ALA A 255 -29.48 22.63 40.26
N GLN A 256 -30.54 22.38 41.02
CA GLN A 256 -31.93 22.77 40.82
C GLN A 256 -32.20 24.29 40.87
N GLN A 257 -33.39 24.63 40.34
CA GLN A 257 -34.28 25.69 40.82
C GLN A 257 -33.87 27.15 40.53
N ASP A 258 -34.57 27.75 39.56
CA ASP A 258 -35.71 28.64 39.81
C ASP A 258 -35.75 29.84 38.82
N ARG A 259 -36.98 30.14 38.36
CA ARG A 259 -37.46 31.38 37.69
C ARG A 259 -37.33 31.56 36.15
N ASN A 260 -38.49 31.39 35.51
CA ASN A 260 -39.03 32.14 34.35
C ASN A 260 -39.04 33.68 34.57
N PRO A 261 -39.41 34.52 33.57
CA PRO A 261 -39.33 34.40 32.10
C PRO A 261 -38.72 35.67 31.45
N VAL A 262 -38.50 35.71 30.12
CA VAL A 262 -38.85 36.85 29.20
C VAL A 262 -38.59 36.45 27.73
N THR A 263 -39.60 36.72 26.91
CA THR A 263 -39.76 36.70 25.45
C THR A 263 -38.61 37.23 24.57
N ARG A 264 -38.37 36.59 23.41
CA ARG A 264 -38.60 37.13 22.04
C ARG A 264 -38.10 36.16 20.95
N ASP A 265 -38.95 35.94 19.94
CA ASP A 265 -38.65 35.21 18.71
C ASP A 265 -37.62 35.93 17.83
N GLN A 266 -36.83 35.17 17.06
CA GLN A 266 -36.41 35.56 15.70
C GLN A 266 -35.85 34.37 14.89
N ILE A 267 -36.54 34.10 13.78
CA ILE A 267 -36.26 33.12 12.72
C ILE A 267 -35.18 33.68 11.78
N PHE A 268 -34.27 32.84 11.28
CA PHE A 268 -33.49 33.18 10.07
C PHE A 268 -33.38 31.99 9.10
N HIS A 269 -33.72 32.29 7.84
CA HIS A 269 -33.58 31.42 6.67
C HIS A 269 -32.17 31.51 6.07
N GLN A 270 -31.81 30.43 5.38
CA GLN A 270 -30.59 30.23 4.61
C GLN A 270 -30.42 31.25 3.47
N THR A 271 -29.17 31.65 3.25
CA THR A 271 -28.62 31.88 1.91
C THR A 271 -27.24 31.27 1.86
#